data_AF-A0A967H007-F1
#
_entry.id   AF-A0A967H007-F1
#
_cell.length_a   1.000
_cell.length_b   1.000
_cell.length_c   1.000
_cell.angle_alpha   90.00
_cell.angle_beta   90.00
_cell.angle_gamma   90.00
#
_symmetry.space_group_name_H-M   'P 1'
#
loop_
_entity.id
_entity.type
_entity.pdbx_description
1 polymer ?
#
loop_
_entity_poly.entity_id
_entity_poly.type
_entity_poly.pdbx_seq_one_letter_code
_entity_poly.pdbx_strand_id
1 'polypeptide(L)' 'MDPLKYQRPADRAAVESPEWMTVKLRYKAPDGEKSTLLEVPVKDDPVGWAGTSTDFKLAAGVALFGEKLRGSD' A
#
# COMPACT_ATOMS: atom_id res chain seq x y z
N MET A 1 -6.70 4.33 25.01
CA MET A 1 -6.99 4.20 23.57
C MET A 1 -8.42 4.65 23.37
N ASP A 2 -8.61 5.76 22.65
CA ASP A 2 -9.93 6.31 22.37
C ASP A 2 -10.59 5.50 21.25
N PRO A 3 -11.84 5.04 21.38
CA PRO A 3 -12.51 4.27 20.34
C PRO A 3 -12.76 5.14 19.10
N LEU A 4 -12.30 4.66 17.94
CA LEU A 4 -12.47 5.35 16.65
C LEU A 4 -13.96 5.45 16.28
N LYS A 5 -14.55 6.63 16.49
CA LYS A 5 -15.98 6.95 16.30
C LYS A 5 -16.57 6.54 14.94
N TYR A 6 -15.75 6.45 13.90
CA TYR A 6 -16.19 6.13 12.54
C TYR A 6 -15.80 4.75 12.05
N GLN A 7 -15.02 4.00 12.84
CA GLN A 7 -14.55 2.69 12.42
C GLN A 7 -15.42 1.63 13.09
N ARG A 8 -16.18 0.91 12.25
CA ARG A 8 -16.83 -0.33 12.69
C ARG A 8 -15.78 -1.43 12.59
N PRO A 9 -15.34 -2.05 13.69
CA PRO A 9 -14.46 -3.20 13.62
C PRO A 9 -15.18 -4.25 12.76
N ALA A 10 -14.54 -4.65 11.67
CA ALA A 10 -15.06 -5.71 10.85
C ALA A 10 -14.51 -7.01 11.43
N ASP A 11 -15.35 -7.78 12.12
CA ASP A 11 -15.06 -9.16 12.49
C ASP A 11 -15.03 -9.99 11.20
N ARG A 12 -13.89 -9.98 10.51
CA ARG A 12 -13.64 -10.77 9.31
C ARG A 12 -12.61 -11.81 9.65
N ALA A 13 -12.95 -13.07 9.41
CA ALA A 13 -11.98 -14.15 9.43
C ALA A 13 -10.87 -13.84 8.42
N ALA A 14 -9.61 -14.13 8.79
CA ALA A 14 -8.51 -14.09 7.84
C ALA A 14 -8.80 -15.07 6.70
N VAL A 15 -8.70 -14.59 5.46
CA VAL A 15 -8.83 -15.42 4.27
C VAL A 15 -7.43 -15.67 3.75
N GLU A 16 -7.09 -16.93 3.49
CA GLU A 16 -5.86 -17.25 2.76
C GLU A 16 -6.02 -16.79 1.30
N SER A 17 -5.41 -15.66 0.99
CA SER A 17 -5.45 -15.02 -0.32
C SER A 17 -4.04 -14.60 -0.71
N PRO A 18 -3.59 -14.85 -1.95
CA PRO A 18 -2.33 -14.31 -2.45
C PRO A 18 -2.42 -12.80 -2.76
N GLU A 19 -3.58 -12.17 -2.57
CA GLU A 19 -3.81 -10.74 -2.76
C GLU A 19 -3.99 -10.02 -1.42
N TRP A 20 -3.22 -8.94 -1.22
CA TRP A 20 -3.34 -8.05 -0.07
C TRP A 20 -4.52 -7.09 -0.21
N MET A 21 -4.67 -6.50 -1.40
CA MET A 21 -5.75 -5.57 -1.70
C MET A 21 -5.97 -5.43 -3.21
N THR A 22 -7.12 -4.88 -3.60
CA THR A 22 -7.39 -4.52 -4.99
C THR A 22 -7.59 -3.00 -5.10
N VAL A 23 -6.78 -2.34 -5.92
CA VAL A 23 -6.92 -0.92 -6.22
C VAL A 23 -7.95 -0.77 -7.34
N LYS A 24 -9.07 -0.09 -7.04
CA LYS A 24 -10.11 0.24 -8.02
C LYS A 24 -10.05 1.74 -8.33
N LEU A 25 -9.57 2.08 -9.52
CA LEU A 25 -9.50 3.45 -9.99
C LEU A 25 -10.47 3.64 -11.16
N ARG A 26 -11.30 4.68 -11.09
CA ARG A 26 -12.09 5.11 -12.24
C ARG A 26 -11.44 6.34 -12.87
N TYR A 27 -11.14 6.26 -14.16
CA TYR A 27 -10.58 7.38 -14.91
C TYR A 27 -11.38 7.63 -16.19
N LYS A 28 -11.22 8.82 -16.75
CA LYS A 28 -11.74 9.21 -18.07
C LYS A 28 -10.56 9.62 -18.93
N ALA A 29 -10.67 9.47 -20.24
CA ALA A 29 -9.73 10.10 -21.16
C ALA A 29 -9.93 11.64 -21.12
N PRO A 30 -8.92 12.46 -21.46
CA PRO A 30 -9.01 13.92 -21.39
C PRO A 30 -10.27 14.50 -22.07
N ASP A 31 -10.61 13.99 -23.25
CA ASP A 31 -11.80 14.40 -24.03
C ASP A 31 -12.93 13.35 -23.98
N GLY A 32 -12.83 12.38 -23.06
CA GLY A 32 -13.72 11.23 -23.00
C GLY A 32 -14.84 11.40 -21.99
N GLU A 33 -16.09 11.33 -22.44
CA GLU A 33 -17.26 11.43 -21.55
C GLU A 33 -17.49 10.18 -20.67
N LYS A 34 -16.96 9.02 -21.10
CA LYS A 34 -17.18 7.72 -20.43
C LYS A 34 -16.05 7.40 -19.45
N SER A 35 -16.42 7.02 -18.23
CA SER A 35 -15.49 6.57 -17.20
C SER A 35 -15.20 5.09 -17.31
N THR A 36 -13.92 4.74 -17.39
CA THR A 36 -13.39 3.38 -17.38
C THR A 36 -12.96 2.98 -15.97
N LEU A 37 -13.25 1.74 -15.59
CA LEU A 37 -12.80 1.15 -14.33
C LEU A 37 -11.49 0.38 -14.57
N LEU A 38 -10.47 0.71 -13.80
CA LEU A 38 -9.20 0.00 -13.69
C LEU A 38 -9.18 -0.74 -12.34
N GLU A 39 -9.09 -2.06 -12.39
CA GLU A 39 -8.93 -2.90 -11.20
C GLU A 39 -7.55 -3.55 -11.24
N VAL A 40 -6.73 -3.27 -10.24
CA VAL A 40 -5.38 -3.81 -10.12
C VAL A 40 -5.24 -4.54 -8.78
N PRO A 41 -5.14 -5.88 -8.78
CA PRO A 41 -4.84 -6.62 -7.56
C PRO A 41 -3.38 -6.43 -7.17
N VAL A 42 -3.15 -6.14 -5.89
CA VAL A 42 -1.83 -6.09 -5.25
C VAL A 42 -1.61 -7.43 -4.56
N LYS A 43 -0.60 -8.16 -5.02
CA LYS A 43 -0.27 -9.50 -4.55
C LYS A 43 0.78 -9.48 -3.44
N ASP A 44 0.73 -10.50 -2.60
CA ASP A 44 1.78 -10.85 -1.67
C ASP A 44 2.92 -11.56 -2.40
N ASP A 45 3.76 -10.78 -3.09
CA ASP A 45 4.94 -11.29 -3.78
C ASP A 45 6.20 -10.60 -3.26
N PRO A 46 6.72 -11.03 -2.11
CA PRO A 46 7.84 -10.37 -1.47
C PRO A 46 9.12 -10.58 -2.28
N VAL A 47 9.73 -9.47 -2.71
CA VAL A 47 11.02 -9.49 -3.40
C VAL A 47 12.15 -9.34 -2.40
N GLY A 48 13.15 -10.23 -2.46
CA GLY A 48 14.34 -10.13 -1.63
C GLY A 48 15.15 -8.86 -1.89
N TRP A 49 15.98 -8.43 -0.92
CA TRP A 49 16.74 -7.17 -0.99
C TRP A 49 17.52 -6.96 -2.29
N ALA A 50 18.12 -8.01 -2.84
CA ALA A 50 18.85 -7.91 -4.11
C ALA A 50 17.95 -7.45 -5.26
N GLY A 51 16.70 -7.92 -5.29
CA GLY A 51 15.71 -7.64 -6.33
C GLY A 51 14.86 -6.38 -6.12
N THR A 52 15.00 -5.69 -4.98
CA THR A 52 14.26 -4.42 -4.78
C THR A 52 14.83 -3.29 -5.63
N SER A 53 13.96 -2.33 -5.99
CA SER A 53 14.35 -1.19 -6.82
C SER A 53 15.35 -0.28 -6.12
N THR A 54 16.15 0.44 -6.90
CA THR A 54 17.08 1.45 -6.37
C THR A 54 16.36 2.51 -5.54
N ASP A 55 15.18 2.95 -6.00
CA ASP A 55 14.38 3.97 -5.31
C ASP A 55 13.88 3.48 -3.95
N PHE A 56 13.45 2.22 -3.87
CA PHE A 56 13.04 1.63 -2.60
C PHE A 56 14.21 1.56 -1.62
N LYS A 57 15.39 1.12 -2.08
CA LYS A 57 16.61 1.06 -1.26
C LYS A 57 17.01 2.44 -0.75
N LEU A 58 16.94 3.46 -1.60
CA LEU A 58 17.21 4.84 -1.22
C LEU A 58 16.22 5.35 -0.16
N ALA A 59 14.92 5.18 -0.40
CA ALA A 59 13.87 5.61 0.51
C ALA A 59 13.99 4.93 1.89
N ALA A 60 14.28 3.63 1.91
CA ALA A 60 14.53 2.88 3.14
C ALA A 60 15.75 3.43 3.89
N GLY A 61 16.85 3.72 3.19
CA GLY A 61 18.04 4.33 3.80
C GLY A 61 17.77 5.70 4.42
N VAL A 62 17.01 6.56 3.74
CA VAL A 62 16.60 7.88 4.26
C VAL A 62 15.71 7.73 5.49
N ALA A 63 14.75 6.80 5.46
CA ALA A 63 13.86 6.54 6.58
C ALA A 63 14.65 6.07 7.83
N LEU A 64 15.54 5.09 7.66
CA LEU A 64 16.40 4.58 8.75
C LEU A 64 17.33 5.67 9.30
N PHE A 65 17.88 6.51 8.43
CA PHE A 65 18.68 7.65 8.86
C PHE A 65 17.85 8.65 9.68
N GLY A 66 16.64 8.97 9.23
CA GLY A 66 15.71 9.85 9.95
C GLY A 66 15.29 9.28 11.30
N GLU A 67 15.02 7.98 11.38
CA GLU A 67 14.73 7.29 12.63
C GLU A 67 15.89 7.41 13.62
N LYS A 68 17.13 7.15 13.17
CA LYS A 68 18.32 7.30 13.99
C LYS A 68 18.48 8.73 14.53
N LEU A 69 18.21 9.75 13.70
CA LEU A 69 18.27 11.15 14.13
C LEU A 69 17.15 11.52 15.11
N ARG A 70 16.00 10.88 15.03
CA ARG A 70 14.87 11.08 15.94
C ARG A 70 15.16 10.52 17.35
N GLY A 71 16.21 9.71 17.52
CA GLY A 71 16.55 9.08 18.80
C GLY A 71 15.57 7.99 19.21
N SER A 72 14.89 7.39 18.23
CA SER A 72 14.08 6.19 18.44
C SER A 72 14.94 4.99 18.10
N ASP A 73 15.55 4.39 19.11
CA ASP A 73 16.02 3.00 19.07
C ASP A 73 14.91 2.08 19.59
#